data_AF-A0A351CFN0-F1
#
_entry.id   AF-A0A351CFN0-F1
#
_cell.length_a   1.000
_cell.length_b   1.000
_cell.length_c   1.000
_cell.angle_alpha   90.00
_cell.angle_beta   90.00
_cell.angle_gamma   90.00
#
_symmetry.space_group_name_H-M   'P 1'
#
loop_
_entity.id
_entity.type
_entity.pdbx_description
1 polymer ?
#
loop_
_entity_poly.entity_id
_entity_poly.type
_entity_poly.pdbx_seq_one_letter_code
_entity_poly.pdbx_strand_id
1 'polypeptide(L)'
;MTYIQQQQSYDNDEEESGGTLFGDGTLSSVKSDITSTLIQSVWGVSSEYSMMGLVGINLDNEGQLSIDSDKLEGYLKTNFNDVRNLFAANGSTNAGTLEYVLHSRDTEAGEYTVNITTAATQSTSTSNNGTVGENETLTIIDGDKVAEVVLTTDMTFSGIKNAINWEMSKVYMDITATDDGSGHLVLTHDNYGSEHSFTISEDAATPGNKLWTGGDQTVNNGVDVAGTINGEAATGSGQILKGNEGESNIEGLAIKYTGTAEGLDVGEIKLTLGTAALFDRVLFSITDSYEGYIAFKQNFLRNSIDSFETRIEEMEARLDLKMENMINKFVAMESALSVMQSQSQWLTGQINASYSGWGW
;
A
#
# COMPACT_ATOMS: atom_id res chain seq x y z
N MET A 1 -3.16 22.71 12.04
CA MET A 1 -3.30 23.73 10.98
C MET A 1 -2.56 25.04 11.29
N THR A 2 -2.47 25.45 12.56
CA THR A 2 -1.82 26.71 12.99
C THR A 2 -0.40 26.94 12.42
N TYR A 3 0.46 25.92 12.44
CA TYR A 3 1.82 26.05 11.88
C TYR A 3 1.80 26.35 10.38
N ILE A 4 0.98 25.63 9.61
CA ILE A 4 0.82 25.85 8.17
C ILE A 4 0.30 27.27 7.89
N GLN A 5 -0.66 27.75 8.67
CA GLN A 5 -1.18 29.12 8.51
C GLN A 5 -0.14 30.18 8.82
N GLN A 6 0.66 30.00 9.87
CA GLN A 6 1.74 30.93 10.23
C GLN A 6 2.70 31.10 9.05
N GLN A 7 3.05 29.99 8.38
CA GLN A 7 3.92 30.01 7.20
C GLN A 7 3.31 30.69 5.97
N GLN A 8 1.99 30.84 5.91
CA GLN A 8 1.25 31.48 4.79
C GLN A 8 0.62 32.82 5.15
N SER A 9 0.92 33.38 6.33
CA SER A 9 0.31 34.62 6.80
C SER A 9 0.88 35.85 6.07
N TYR A 10 0.05 36.89 5.96
CA TYR A 10 0.44 38.22 5.49
C TYR A 10 0.24 39.21 6.63
N ASP A 11 1.26 40.01 6.92
CA ASP A 11 1.16 41.12 7.87
C ASP A 11 0.63 42.36 7.11
N ASN A 12 -0.61 42.76 7.40
CA ASN A 12 -1.21 43.92 6.76
C ASN A 12 -0.68 45.25 7.31
N ASP A 13 -0.13 45.27 8.53
CA ASP A 13 0.35 46.50 9.16
C ASP A 13 1.78 46.82 8.70
N GLU A 14 2.61 45.79 8.51
CA GLU A 14 3.98 45.92 7.98
C GLU A 14 4.05 45.81 6.44
N GLU A 15 2.94 45.47 5.78
CA GLU A 15 2.84 45.17 4.34
C GLU A 15 3.79 44.04 3.88
N GLU A 16 4.19 43.15 4.80
CA GLU A 16 5.20 42.11 4.58
C GLU A 16 4.63 40.69 4.67
N SER A 17 5.33 39.73 4.05
CA SER A 17 5.01 38.31 4.23
C SER A 17 5.30 37.89 5.67
N GLY A 18 4.30 37.34 6.37
CA GLY A 18 4.48 36.89 7.75
C GLY A 18 5.28 35.59 7.90
N GLY A 19 5.24 34.71 6.89
CA GLY A 19 5.92 33.41 6.91
C GLY A 19 6.86 33.17 5.73
N THR A 20 7.90 32.34 5.93
CA THR A 20 8.91 32.01 4.91
C THR A 20 8.33 31.35 3.67
N LEU A 21 7.19 30.66 3.81
CA LEU A 21 6.51 29.94 2.72
C LEU A 21 5.26 30.70 2.22
N PHE A 22 5.23 32.02 2.41
CA PHE A 22 4.14 32.85 1.89
C PHE A 22 4.02 32.70 0.37
N GLY A 23 2.81 32.40 -0.11
CA GLY A 23 2.56 32.14 -1.53
C GLY A 23 3.07 30.78 -2.04
N ASP A 24 3.57 29.89 -1.17
CA ASP A 24 4.00 28.55 -1.61
C ASP A 24 2.78 27.71 -2.05
N GLY A 25 2.80 27.33 -3.32
CA GLY A 25 1.73 26.54 -3.93
C GLY A 25 1.61 25.13 -3.34
N THR A 26 2.73 24.50 -2.98
CA THR A 26 2.73 23.15 -2.40
C THR A 26 2.08 23.16 -1.01
N LEU A 27 2.43 24.13 -0.16
CA LEU A 27 1.83 24.29 1.15
C LEU A 27 0.32 24.61 1.05
N SER A 28 -0.07 25.35 0.02
CA SER A 28 -1.48 25.65 -0.28
C SER A 28 -2.24 24.39 -0.70
N SER A 29 -1.65 23.54 -1.56
CA SER A 29 -2.22 22.24 -1.94
C SER A 29 -2.38 21.34 -0.72
N VAL A 30 -1.35 21.20 0.12
CA VAL A 30 -1.41 20.40 1.36
C VAL A 30 -2.58 20.84 2.26
N LYS A 31 -2.73 22.15 2.47
CA LYS A 31 -3.85 22.70 3.25
C LYS A 31 -5.19 22.38 2.59
N SER A 32 -5.29 22.56 1.27
CA SER A 32 -6.51 22.28 0.50
C SER A 32 -6.92 20.82 0.59
N ASP A 33 -5.98 19.88 0.40
CA ASP A 33 -6.26 18.45 0.39
C ASP A 33 -6.69 17.95 1.77
N ILE A 34 -6.00 18.41 2.83
CA ILE A 34 -6.37 18.11 4.22
C ILE A 34 -7.78 18.64 4.52
N THR A 35 -8.05 19.91 4.21
CA THR A 35 -9.34 20.53 4.54
C THR A 35 -10.49 19.96 3.72
N SER A 36 -10.29 19.75 2.41
CA SER A 36 -11.22 19.07 1.51
C SER A 36 -11.59 17.69 2.04
N THR A 37 -10.59 16.93 2.50
CA THR A 37 -10.81 15.57 3.02
C THR A 37 -11.67 15.55 4.29
N LEU A 38 -11.57 16.57 5.14
CA LEU A 38 -12.34 16.68 6.38
C LEU A 38 -13.79 17.14 6.16
N ILE A 39 -14.08 17.82 5.04
CA ILE A 39 -15.41 18.39 4.75
C ILE A 39 -16.18 17.62 3.67
N GLN A 40 -15.54 16.67 2.98
CA GLN A 40 -16.20 15.87 1.96
C GLN A 40 -17.26 14.95 2.55
N SER A 41 -18.28 14.64 1.75
CA SER A 41 -19.25 13.59 2.09
C SER A 41 -18.61 12.22 1.92
N VAL A 42 -18.70 11.39 2.94
CA VAL A 42 -18.32 9.97 2.88
C VAL A 42 -19.39 9.20 2.11
N TRP A 43 -18.97 8.54 1.03
CA TRP A 43 -19.84 7.68 0.24
C TRP A 43 -20.27 6.45 1.06
N GLY A 44 -21.49 5.97 0.84
CA GLY A 44 -21.99 4.75 1.49
C GLY A 44 -22.55 4.93 2.90
N VAL A 45 -22.39 6.13 3.50
CA VAL A 45 -23.00 6.54 4.77
C VAL A 45 -24.31 7.30 4.50
N SER A 46 -25.30 7.18 5.41
CA SER A 46 -26.54 7.97 5.33
C SER A 46 -26.23 9.47 5.22
N SER A 47 -26.97 10.19 4.38
CA SER A 47 -26.77 11.62 4.13
C SER A 47 -26.92 12.50 5.37
N GLU A 48 -27.60 12.01 6.41
CA GLU A 48 -27.73 12.70 7.70
C GLU A 48 -26.43 12.67 8.52
N TYR A 49 -25.52 11.73 8.21
CA TYR A 49 -24.29 11.46 8.96
C TYR A 49 -23.05 11.44 8.07
N SER A 50 -23.16 11.72 6.77
CA SER A 50 -22.08 11.51 5.81
C SER A 50 -20.96 12.55 5.88
N MET A 51 -21.06 13.57 6.74
CA MET A 51 -20.00 14.57 6.94
C MET A 51 -19.73 14.78 8.43
N MET A 52 -18.48 15.08 8.77
CA MET A 52 -18.05 15.35 10.16
C MET A 52 -18.88 16.43 10.86
N GLY A 53 -19.20 17.53 10.16
CA GLY A 53 -20.02 18.62 10.72
C GLY A 53 -21.45 18.18 11.07
N LEU A 54 -22.00 17.21 10.33
CA LEU A 54 -23.35 16.70 10.58
C LEU A 54 -23.43 15.92 11.89
N VAL A 55 -22.33 15.25 12.30
CA VAL A 55 -22.24 14.53 13.58
C VAL A 55 -21.67 15.37 14.73
N GLY A 56 -21.43 16.67 14.51
CA GLY A 56 -20.98 17.59 15.55
C GLY A 56 -19.46 17.83 15.61
N ILE A 57 -18.69 17.44 14.60
CA ILE A 57 -17.28 17.81 14.48
C ILE A 57 -17.13 18.87 13.39
N ASN A 58 -16.93 20.11 13.79
CA ASN A 58 -16.90 21.25 12.88
C ASN A 58 -15.46 21.68 12.57
N LEU A 59 -15.24 22.11 11.33
CA LEU A 59 -14.02 22.78 10.89
C LEU A 59 -14.34 24.26 10.70
N ASP A 60 -13.59 25.15 11.35
CA ASP A 60 -13.72 26.60 11.14
C ASP A 60 -12.94 27.08 9.90
N ASN A 61 -13.05 28.37 9.59
CA ASN A 61 -12.37 28.99 8.44
C ASN A 61 -10.83 28.98 8.61
N GLU A 62 -10.37 28.87 9.84
CA GLU A 62 -8.98 28.75 10.23
C GLU A 62 -8.49 27.28 10.14
N GLY A 63 -9.36 26.32 9.82
CA GLY A 63 -9.02 24.92 9.75
C GLY A 63 -8.71 24.30 11.12
N GLN A 64 -9.25 24.87 12.19
CA GLN A 64 -9.29 24.28 13.52
C GLN A 64 -10.56 23.44 13.68
N LEU A 65 -10.40 22.27 14.30
CA LEU A 65 -11.51 21.38 14.61
C LEU A 65 -12.09 21.75 15.97
N SER A 66 -13.42 21.79 16.04
CA SER A 66 -14.19 21.92 17.28
C SER A 66 -15.22 20.79 17.36
N ILE A 67 -15.57 20.39 18.58
CA ILE A 67 -16.48 19.27 18.83
C ILE A 67 -17.66 19.78 19.65
N ASP A 68 -18.87 19.59 19.12
CA ASP A 68 -20.12 19.64 19.85
C ASP A 68 -20.33 18.28 20.53
N SER A 69 -19.90 18.19 21.79
CA SER A 69 -19.90 16.92 22.54
C SER A 69 -21.30 16.37 22.76
N ASP A 70 -22.30 17.24 23.00
CA ASP A 70 -23.69 16.80 23.25
C ASP A 70 -24.30 16.18 21.99
N LYS A 71 -24.07 16.81 20.83
CA LYS A 71 -24.55 16.31 19.53
C LYS A 71 -23.85 15.00 19.15
N LEU A 72 -22.52 14.93 19.29
CA LEU A 72 -21.76 13.73 18.98
C LEU A 72 -22.14 12.57 19.91
N GLU A 73 -22.26 12.80 21.21
CA GLU A 73 -22.69 11.78 22.18
C GLU A 73 -24.12 11.30 21.89
N GLY A 74 -25.01 12.20 21.48
CA GLY A 74 -26.36 11.85 21.03
C GLY A 74 -26.34 10.80 19.90
N TYR A 75 -25.60 11.07 18.82
CA TYR A 75 -25.53 10.15 17.68
C TYR A 75 -24.73 8.88 17.96
N LEU A 76 -23.72 8.93 18.83
CA LEU A 76 -23.03 7.70 19.26
C LEU A 76 -23.97 6.74 20.00
N LYS A 77 -25.03 7.24 20.66
CA LYS A 77 -26.04 6.41 21.33
C LYS A 77 -27.11 5.88 20.39
N THR A 78 -27.57 6.68 19.41
CA THR A 78 -28.70 6.32 18.55
C THR A 78 -28.31 5.75 17.19
N ASN A 79 -27.13 6.12 16.67
CA ASN A 79 -26.68 5.88 15.30
C ASN A 79 -25.21 5.45 15.25
N PHE A 80 -24.78 4.62 16.20
CA PHE A 80 -23.39 4.21 16.36
C PHE A 80 -22.74 3.70 15.06
N ASN A 81 -23.45 2.86 14.29
CA ASN A 81 -22.91 2.30 13.06
C ASN A 81 -22.70 3.35 11.96
N ASP A 82 -23.59 4.33 11.84
CA ASP A 82 -23.43 5.42 10.88
C ASP A 82 -22.23 6.29 11.25
N VAL A 83 -22.09 6.64 12.54
CA VAL A 83 -20.93 7.39 13.04
C VAL A 83 -19.64 6.57 12.86
N ARG A 84 -19.66 5.26 13.11
CA ARG A 84 -18.51 4.39 12.87
C ARG A 84 -18.11 4.39 11.39
N ASN A 85 -19.07 4.22 10.48
CA ASN A 85 -18.82 4.16 9.04
C ASN A 85 -18.39 5.53 8.47
N LEU A 86 -18.76 6.64 9.12
CA LEU A 86 -18.23 7.97 8.80
C LEU A 86 -16.72 8.04 9.03
N PHE A 87 -16.17 7.39 10.05
CA PHE A 87 -14.73 7.49 10.36
C PHE A 87 -13.91 6.33 9.81
N ALA A 88 -14.36 5.09 10.02
CA ALA A 88 -13.61 3.89 9.67
C ALA A 88 -13.97 3.36 8.28
N ALA A 89 -13.01 2.72 7.63
CA ALA A 89 -13.31 1.90 6.46
C ALA A 89 -14.11 0.66 6.87
N ASN A 90 -15.12 0.31 6.09
CA ASN A 90 -15.97 -0.84 6.34
C ASN A 90 -16.43 -1.49 5.03
N GLY A 91 -16.27 -2.81 4.93
CA GLY A 91 -16.92 -3.62 3.92
C GLY A 91 -18.15 -4.31 4.49
N SER A 92 -19.24 -4.31 3.72
CA SER A 92 -20.46 -5.05 4.02
C SER A 92 -20.88 -5.86 2.80
N THR A 93 -21.60 -6.96 3.02
CA THR A 93 -21.99 -7.89 1.95
C THR A 93 -23.50 -8.10 1.99
N ASN A 94 -24.10 -8.36 0.84
CA ASN A 94 -25.53 -8.71 0.75
C ASN A 94 -25.77 -10.24 0.68
N ALA A 95 -24.70 -11.04 0.69
CA ALA A 95 -24.73 -12.49 0.57
C ALA A 95 -23.97 -13.15 1.73
N GLY A 96 -24.59 -14.13 2.39
CA GLY A 96 -24.00 -14.84 3.53
C GLY A 96 -22.79 -15.71 3.21
N THR A 97 -22.52 -15.96 1.92
CA THR A 97 -21.33 -16.67 1.43
C THR A 97 -20.17 -15.73 1.10
N LEU A 98 -20.36 -14.42 1.23
CA LEU A 98 -19.33 -13.41 0.99
C LEU A 98 -18.94 -12.73 2.30
N GLU A 99 -17.65 -12.57 2.50
CA GLU A 99 -17.06 -11.84 3.61
C GLU A 99 -16.00 -10.86 3.07
N TYR A 100 -16.09 -9.60 3.51
CA TYR A 100 -15.04 -8.63 3.24
C TYR A 100 -13.84 -8.92 4.15
N VAL A 101 -12.63 -8.95 3.58
CA VAL A 101 -11.40 -9.29 4.31
C VAL A 101 -10.54 -8.04 4.52
N LEU A 102 -10.09 -7.42 3.42
CA LEU A 102 -9.25 -6.23 3.46
C LEU A 102 -9.33 -5.44 2.14
N HIS A 103 -8.74 -4.26 2.14
CA HIS A 103 -8.54 -3.42 0.96
C HIS A 103 -7.16 -2.75 1.05
N SER A 104 -6.64 -2.24 -0.07
CA SER A 104 -5.41 -1.43 -0.09
C SER A 104 -5.74 0.07 -0.10
N ARG A 105 -4.71 0.91 -0.27
CA ARG A 105 -4.88 2.35 -0.46
C ARG A 105 -5.40 2.70 -1.85
N ASP A 106 -5.26 1.79 -2.81
CA ASP A 106 -5.64 1.96 -4.22
C ASP A 106 -7.05 1.44 -4.50
N THR A 107 -7.64 0.69 -3.56
CA THR A 107 -9.05 0.30 -3.63
C THR A 107 -9.96 1.51 -3.47
N GLU A 108 -10.92 1.70 -4.37
CA GLU A 108 -11.89 2.79 -4.29
C GLU A 108 -13.11 2.42 -3.43
N ALA A 109 -13.83 3.43 -2.92
CA ALA A 109 -15.12 3.20 -2.28
C ALA A 109 -16.19 2.89 -3.34
N GLY A 110 -17.06 1.91 -3.09
CA GLY A 110 -18.04 1.50 -4.09
C GLY A 110 -18.87 0.27 -3.72
N GLU A 111 -19.81 -0.08 -4.60
CA GLU A 111 -20.51 -1.35 -4.60
C GLU A 111 -19.97 -2.21 -5.74
N TYR A 112 -19.62 -3.45 -5.43
CA TYR A 112 -18.90 -4.34 -6.32
C TYR A 112 -19.62 -5.67 -6.43
N THR A 113 -20.15 -6.00 -7.60
CA THR A 113 -20.72 -7.33 -7.89
C THR A 113 -19.62 -8.37 -7.96
N VAL A 114 -19.75 -9.48 -7.24
CA VAL A 114 -18.78 -10.56 -7.24
C VAL A 114 -19.28 -11.69 -8.13
N ASN A 115 -18.53 -11.97 -9.18
CA ASN A 115 -18.77 -13.12 -10.06
C ASN A 115 -17.78 -14.23 -9.73
N ILE A 116 -18.28 -15.45 -9.55
CA ILE A 116 -17.45 -16.63 -9.29
C ILE A 116 -17.54 -17.56 -10.50
N THR A 117 -16.42 -17.82 -11.14
CA THR A 117 -16.30 -18.77 -12.25
C THR A 117 -16.00 -20.18 -11.77
N THR A 118 -15.22 -20.30 -10.68
CA THR A 118 -14.88 -21.57 -10.02
C THR A 118 -14.90 -21.38 -8.51
N ALA A 119 -15.58 -22.25 -7.78
CA ALA A 119 -15.59 -22.24 -6.32
C ALA A 119 -14.37 -23.00 -5.80
N ALA A 120 -13.81 -22.54 -4.68
CA ALA A 120 -12.67 -23.21 -4.08
C ALA A 120 -13.07 -24.60 -3.58
N THR A 121 -12.17 -25.57 -3.68
CA THR A 121 -12.35 -26.91 -3.11
C THR A 121 -11.17 -27.32 -2.23
N GLN A 122 -11.42 -28.32 -1.39
CA GLN A 122 -10.40 -28.95 -0.55
C GLN A 122 -9.93 -30.26 -1.19
N SER A 123 -8.73 -30.68 -0.84
CA SER A 123 -8.30 -32.05 -1.08
C SER A 123 -9.07 -33.00 -0.17
N THR A 124 -9.68 -34.05 -0.74
CA THR A 124 -10.50 -35.00 0.01
C THR A 124 -10.36 -36.42 -0.52
N SER A 125 -10.38 -37.39 0.38
CA SER A 125 -10.39 -38.82 0.06
C SER A 125 -11.35 -39.56 0.99
N THR A 126 -12.18 -40.41 0.40
CA THR A 126 -13.15 -41.24 1.13
C THR A 126 -12.69 -42.69 1.13
N SER A 127 -12.70 -43.34 2.29
CA SER A 127 -12.33 -44.74 2.43
C SER A 127 -13.40 -45.66 1.80
N ASN A 128 -13.00 -46.89 1.46
CA ASN A 128 -13.94 -47.92 0.99
C ASN A 128 -14.57 -48.68 2.15
N ASN A 129 -13.83 -48.85 3.25
CA ASN A 129 -14.26 -49.58 4.44
C ASN A 129 -14.27 -48.65 5.67
N GLY A 130 -15.13 -48.95 6.64
CA GLY A 130 -15.19 -48.27 7.95
C GLY A 130 -14.41 -48.96 9.06
N THR A 131 -13.90 -50.16 8.81
CA THR A 131 -13.15 -50.97 9.77
C THR A 131 -11.97 -51.59 9.09
N VAL A 132 -10.91 -51.84 9.86
CA VAL A 132 -9.74 -52.59 9.41
C VAL A 132 -9.98 -54.10 9.58
N GLY A 133 -9.58 -54.89 8.59
CA GLY A 133 -9.71 -56.36 8.61
C GLY A 133 -8.51 -57.08 9.24
N GLU A 134 -7.41 -56.36 9.45
CA GLU A 134 -6.22 -56.79 10.18
C GLU A 134 -5.61 -55.59 10.93
N ASN A 135 -4.68 -55.82 11.85
CA ASN A 135 -3.99 -54.71 12.50
C ASN A 135 -3.00 -54.10 11.51
N GLU A 136 -2.99 -52.78 11.43
CA GLU A 136 -2.20 -52.03 10.46
C GLU A 136 -1.77 -50.67 10.99
N THR A 137 -0.83 -50.06 10.28
CA THR A 137 -0.42 -48.67 10.41
C THR A 137 -0.93 -47.91 9.19
N LEU A 138 -1.78 -46.92 9.44
CA LEU A 138 -2.19 -45.93 8.46
C LEU A 138 -1.18 -44.77 8.52
N THR A 139 -0.48 -44.55 7.42
CA THR A 139 0.49 -43.47 7.27
C THR A 139 -0.06 -42.40 6.33
N ILE A 140 -0.14 -41.17 6.83
CA ILE A 140 -0.58 -40.01 6.05
C ILE A 140 0.57 -39.01 6.00
N ILE A 141 0.86 -38.50 4.80
CA ILE A 141 1.95 -37.55 4.58
C ILE A 141 1.42 -36.28 3.92
N ASP A 142 1.74 -35.14 4.51
CA ASP A 142 1.46 -33.80 3.97
C ASP A 142 2.76 -32.98 4.03
N GLY A 143 3.34 -32.72 2.86
CA GLY A 143 4.65 -32.09 2.75
C GLY A 143 5.75 -32.87 3.49
N ASP A 144 6.27 -32.27 4.56
CA ASP A 144 7.30 -32.83 5.44
C ASP A 144 6.74 -33.51 6.70
N LYS A 145 5.43 -33.39 6.95
CA LYS A 145 4.76 -33.98 8.10
C LYS A 145 4.32 -35.42 7.79
N VAL A 146 4.52 -36.30 8.77
CA VAL A 146 4.12 -37.71 8.70
C VAL A 146 3.30 -38.05 9.94
N ALA A 147 2.09 -38.55 9.73
CA ALA A 147 1.20 -39.09 10.75
C ALA A 147 1.16 -40.61 10.61
N GLU A 148 1.60 -41.34 11.64
CA GLU A 148 1.53 -42.81 11.70
C GLU A 148 0.49 -43.22 12.74
N VAL A 149 -0.61 -43.82 12.28
CA VAL A 149 -1.76 -44.19 13.12
C VAL A 149 -1.84 -45.70 13.21
N VAL A 150 -1.65 -46.25 14.41
CA VAL A 150 -1.81 -47.68 14.66
C VAL A 150 -3.29 -48.02 14.83
N LEU A 151 -3.81 -48.87 13.94
CA LEU A 151 -5.19 -49.32 13.91
C LEU A 151 -5.28 -50.82 14.20
N THR A 152 -6.29 -51.22 14.99
CA THR A 152 -6.50 -52.61 15.37
C THR A 152 -7.92 -53.06 15.06
N THR A 153 -8.09 -54.36 14.79
CA THR A 153 -9.38 -54.96 14.40
C THR A 153 -10.49 -54.86 15.45
N ASP A 154 -10.15 -54.60 16.71
CA ASP A 154 -11.10 -54.35 17.80
C ASP A 154 -11.54 -52.88 17.92
N MET A 155 -10.92 -51.97 17.18
CA MET A 155 -11.35 -50.58 17.14
C MET A 155 -12.71 -50.46 16.44
N THR A 156 -13.61 -49.71 17.07
CA THR A 156 -14.84 -49.27 16.42
C THR A 156 -14.51 -48.22 15.35
N PHE A 157 -15.43 -48.01 14.38
CA PHE A 157 -15.33 -46.91 13.41
C PHE A 157 -15.03 -45.55 14.09
N SER A 158 -15.74 -45.24 15.19
CA SER A 158 -15.48 -44.02 15.94
C SER A 158 -14.10 -44.02 16.63
N GLY A 159 -13.61 -45.18 17.05
CA GLY A 159 -12.28 -45.35 17.60
C GLY A 159 -11.20 -45.04 16.57
N ILE A 160 -11.34 -45.59 15.35
CA ILE A 160 -10.45 -45.33 14.22
C ILE A 160 -10.44 -43.84 13.89
N LYS A 161 -11.61 -43.23 13.66
CA LYS A 161 -11.74 -41.80 13.38
C LYS A 161 -11.04 -40.92 14.44
N ASN A 162 -11.26 -41.24 15.72
CA ASN A 162 -10.66 -40.49 16.81
C ASN A 162 -9.14 -40.70 16.90
N ALA A 163 -8.64 -41.91 16.63
CA ALA A 163 -7.21 -42.20 16.60
C ALA A 163 -6.51 -41.40 15.48
N ILE A 164 -7.13 -41.33 14.30
CA ILE A 164 -6.61 -40.51 13.19
C ILE A 164 -6.57 -39.04 13.60
N ASN A 165 -7.69 -38.45 14.02
CA ASN A 165 -7.75 -37.03 14.40
C ASN A 165 -6.80 -36.69 15.57
N TRP A 166 -6.62 -37.62 16.51
CA TRP A 166 -5.64 -37.44 17.60
C TRP A 166 -4.22 -37.33 17.06
N GLU A 167 -3.81 -38.24 16.14
CA GLU A 167 -2.47 -38.20 15.58
C GLU A 167 -2.26 -36.94 14.75
N MET A 168 -3.24 -36.54 13.92
CA MET A 168 -3.21 -35.28 13.15
C MET A 168 -2.95 -34.07 14.04
N SER A 169 -3.70 -33.96 15.15
CA SER A 169 -3.52 -32.87 16.11
C SER A 169 -2.15 -32.91 16.80
N LYS A 170 -1.60 -34.10 17.05
CA LYS A 170 -0.31 -34.30 17.73
C LYS A 170 0.88 -33.99 16.81
N VAL A 171 0.77 -34.25 15.51
CA VAL A 171 1.80 -33.88 14.51
C VAL A 171 1.52 -32.55 13.80
N TYR A 172 0.49 -31.81 14.22
CA TYR A 172 0.08 -30.52 13.65
C TYR A 172 -0.21 -30.59 12.14
N MET A 173 -0.89 -31.64 11.70
CA MET A 173 -1.33 -31.81 10.32
C MET A 173 -2.74 -31.25 10.14
N ASP A 174 -2.95 -30.43 9.11
CA ASP A 174 -4.21 -29.75 8.81
C ASP A 174 -5.14 -30.66 7.99
N ILE A 175 -5.38 -31.87 8.50
CA ILE A 175 -6.25 -32.87 7.89
C ILE A 175 -7.22 -33.39 8.95
N THR A 176 -8.51 -33.36 8.63
CA THR A 176 -9.58 -33.84 9.51
C THR A 176 -10.22 -35.10 8.93
N ALA A 177 -10.37 -36.13 9.78
CA ALA A 177 -11.16 -37.32 9.51
C ALA A 177 -12.61 -37.17 10.00
N THR A 178 -13.56 -37.35 9.09
CA THR A 178 -15.01 -37.30 9.38
C THR A 178 -15.72 -38.58 8.92
N ASP A 179 -17.01 -38.68 9.23
CA ASP A 179 -17.89 -39.77 8.80
C ASP A 179 -18.78 -39.25 7.66
N ASP A 180 -18.85 -39.97 6.55
CA ASP A 180 -19.73 -39.63 5.42
C ASP A 180 -21.22 -39.90 5.70
N GLY A 181 -21.53 -40.52 6.84
CA GLY A 181 -22.87 -40.92 7.26
C GLY A 181 -23.29 -42.31 6.77
N SER A 182 -22.42 -42.97 5.98
CA SER A 182 -22.58 -44.34 5.48
C SER A 182 -21.56 -45.31 6.10
N GLY A 183 -20.74 -44.83 7.05
CA GLY A 183 -19.72 -45.64 7.73
C GLY A 183 -18.39 -45.66 6.99
N HIS A 184 -18.10 -44.66 6.17
CA HIS A 184 -16.80 -44.46 5.53
C HIS A 184 -16.10 -43.23 6.12
N LEU A 185 -14.77 -43.29 6.20
CA LEU A 185 -13.97 -42.17 6.65
C LEU A 185 -13.77 -41.20 5.48
N VAL A 186 -13.93 -39.91 5.75
CA VAL A 186 -13.57 -38.85 4.82
C VAL A 186 -12.42 -38.07 5.41
N LEU A 187 -11.24 -38.19 4.81
CA LEU A 187 -10.10 -37.34 5.11
C LEU A 187 -10.19 -36.08 4.25
N THR A 188 -10.18 -34.91 4.88
CA THR A 188 -10.24 -33.62 4.18
C THR A 188 -9.13 -32.73 4.69
N HIS A 189 -8.37 -32.12 3.78
CA HIS A 189 -7.41 -31.09 4.13
C HIS A 189 -8.17 -29.82 4.57
N ASP A 190 -7.83 -29.24 5.72
CA ASP A 190 -8.60 -28.14 6.31
C ASP A 190 -8.50 -26.84 5.50
N ASN A 191 -7.41 -26.66 4.75
CA ASN A 191 -7.23 -25.56 3.81
C ASN A 191 -7.76 -25.89 2.40
N TYR A 192 -8.36 -24.86 1.78
CA TYR A 192 -8.84 -24.87 0.40
C TYR A 192 -7.73 -24.44 -0.55
N GLY A 193 -7.76 -24.91 -1.80
CA GLY A 193 -6.91 -24.37 -2.86
C GLY A 193 -6.00 -25.39 -3.53
N SER A 194 -5.19 -24.88 -4.47
CA SER A 194 -4.36 -25.70 -5.36
C SER A 194 -3.04 -26.18 -4.74
N GLU A 195 -2.69 -25.73 -3.54
CA GLU A 195 -1.41 -26.06 -2.88
C GLU A 195 -1.49 -27.20 -1.87
N HIS A 196 -2.69 -27.68 -1.53
CA HIS A 196 -2.90 -28.57 -0.40
C HIS A 196 -3.21 -30.00 -0.86
N SER A 197 -2.23 -30.90 -0.79
CA SER A 197 -2.35 -32.31 -1.18
C SER A 197 -1.73 -33.20 -0.13
N PHE A 198 -2.13 -34.47 -0.07
CA PHE A 198 -1.57 -35.42 0.88
C PHE A 198 -1.57 -36.83 0.31
N THR A 199 -0.79 -37.71 0.91
CA THR A 199 -0.78 -39.14 0.56
C THR A 199 -1.31 -39.99 1.70
N ILE A 200 -1.83 -41.16 1.33
CA ILE A 200 -2.35 -42.16 2.26
C ILE A 200 -1.67 -43.49 1.91
N SER A 201 -1.08 -44.16 2.88
CA SER A 201 -0.51 -45.49 2.75
C SER A 201 -0.95 -46.36 3.93
N GLU A 202 -1.14 -47.64 3.67
CA GLU A 202 -1.61 -48.61 4.65
C GLU A 202 -0.71 -49.86 4.58
N ASP A 203 -0.19 -50.31 5.71
CA ASP A 203 0.77 -51.41 5.76
C ASP A 203 0.12 -52.81 5.87
N ALA A 204 -1.23 -52.90 5.92
CA ALA A 204 -1.94 -54.17 5.81
C ALA A 204 -1.51 -54.93 4.54
N ALA A 205 -1.19 -56.21 4.71
CA ALA A 205 -0.76 -57.11 3.66
C ALA A 205 -1.91 -57.50 2.73
N THR A 206 -3.16 -57.55 3.23
CA THR A 206 -4.33 -57.96 2.45
C THR A 206 -5.10 -56.72 1.97
N PRO A 207 -5.16 -56.41 0.65
CA PRO A 207 -5.82 -55.19 0.16
C PRO A 207 -7.29 -55.04 0.57
N GLY A 208 -8.04 -56.14 0.69
CA GLY A 208 -9.44 -56.11 1.12
C GLY A 208 -9.64 -55.79 2.61
N ASN A 209 -8.57 -55.81 3.41
CA ASN A 209 -8.61 -55.51 4.84
C ASN A 209 -8.28 -54.04 5.16
N LYS A 210 -7.82 -53.27 4.17
CA LYS A 210 -7.50 -51.85 4.27
C LYS A 210 -8.75 -50.97 4.33
N LEU A 211 -8.62 -49.75 4.88
CA LEU A 211 -9.64 -48.71 4.73
C LEU A 211 -9.72 -48.24 3.26
N TRP A 212 -8.59 -48.06 2.58
CA TRP A 212 -8.47 -47.77 1.15
C TRP A 212 -8.02 -49.00 0.36
N THR A 213 -9.01 -49.75 -0.15
CA THR A 213 -8.76 -51.01 -0.89
C THR A 213 -8.08 -50.83 -2.25
N GLY A 214 -8.04 -49.60 -2.76
CA GLY A 214 -7.34 -49.22 -3.99
C GLY A 214 -5.81 -49.17 -3.85
N GLY A 215 -5.27 -49.39 -2.66
CA GLY A 215 -3.84 -49.24 -2.35
C GLY A 215 -3.50 -47.80 -1.98
N ASP A 216 -2.21 -47.49 -1.97
CA ASP A 216 -1.70 -46.16 -1.59
C ASP A 216 -2.27 -45.08 -2.51
N GLN A 217 -2.66 -43.95 -1.91
CA GLN A 217 -3.31 -42.84 -2.59
C GLN A 217 -2.40 -41.62 -2.61
N THR A 218 -2.37 -40.92 -3.74
CA THR A 218 -2.01 -39.50 -3.81
C THR A 218 -3.32 -38.73 -3.95
N VAL A 219 -3.71 -38.01 -2.91
CA VAL A 219 -4.94 -37.22 -2.91
C VAL A 219 -4.60 -35.87 -3.54
N ASN A 220 -5.18 -35.62 -4.71
CA ASN A 220 -4.92 -34.41 -5.49
C ASN A 220 -5.31 -33.15 -4.71
N ASN A 221 -4.66 -32.04 -5.05
CA ASN A 221 -5.00 -30.74 -4.52
C ASN A 221 -6.45 -30.34 -4.82
N GLY A 222 -6.98 -29.44 -4.00
CA GLY A 222 -8.20 -28.72 -4.32
C GLY A 222 -7.99 -27.71 -5.45
N VAL A 223 -8.97 -26.84 -5.65
CA VAL A 223 -8.86 -25.70 -6.56
C VAL A 223 -9.05 -24.40 -5.80
N ASP A 224 -8.35 -23.36 -6.23
CA ASP A 224 -8.57 -22.00 -5.72
C ASP A 224 -9.87 -21.44 -6.30
N VAL A 225 -10.49 -20.51 -5.57
CA VAL A 225 -11.58 -19.71 -6.10
C VAL A 225 -11.12 -18.97 -7.37
N ALA A 226 -11.99 -18.83 -8.36
CA ALA A 226 -11.72 -17.99 -9.53
C ALA A 226 -12.94 -17.13 -9.84
N GLY A 227 -12.71 -15.91 -10.34
CA GLY A 227 -13.78 -14.96 -10.55
C GLY A 227 -13.30 -13.56 -10.87
N THR A 228 -14.24 -12.61 -10.86
CA THR A 228 -13.99 -11.17 -11.05
C THR A 228 -14.75 -10.37 -9.99
N ILE A 229 -14.25 -9.19 -9.65
CA ILE A 229 -14.93 -8.25 -8.76
C ILE A 229 -15.30 -7.03 -9.60
N ASN A 230 -16.59 -6.75 -9.75
CA ASN A 230 -17.12 -5.69 -10.62
C ASN A 230 -16.68 -5.77 -12.09
N GLY A 231 -16.42 -6.99 -12.58
CA GLY A 231 -15.89 -7.25 -13.92
C GLY A 231 -14.39 -6.98 -14.08
N GLU A 232 -13.72 -6.43 -13.06
CA GLU A 232 -12.27 -6.25 -12.99
C GLU A 232 -11.59 -7.56 -12.56
N ALA A 233 -10.35 -7.77 -13.02
CA ALA A 233 -9.67 -9.05 -12.86
C ALA A 233 -9.23 -9.29 -11.40
N ALA A 234 -9.44 -10.50 -10.92
CA ALA A 234 -9.06 -10.89 -9.56
C ALA A 234 -8.35 -12.26 -9.55
N THR A 235 -7.39 -12.41 -8.64
CA THR A 235 -6.63 -13.64 -8.42
C THR A 235 -7.14 -14.34 -7.17
N GLY A 236 -7.40 -15.63 -7.28
CA GLY A 236 -7.82 -16.47 -6.16
C GLY A 236 -6.66 -17.17 -5.46
N SER A 237 -6.83 -17.39 -4.16
CA SER A 237 -5.95 -18.23 -3.33
C SER A 237 -6.81 -18.83 -2.22
N GLY A 238 -6.97 -20.16 -2.24
CA GLY A 238 -7.97 -20.86 -1.45
C GLY A 238 -9.35 -20.25 -1.67
N GLN A 239 -9.98 -19.78 -0.59
CA GLN A 239 -11.29 -19.10 -0.62
C GLN A 239 -11.21 -17.58 -0.81
N ILE A 240 -10.01 -17.01 -0.90
CA ILE A 240 -9.81 -15.57 -1.01
C ILE A 240 -9.72 -15.18 -2.48
N LEU A 241 -10.56 -14.24 -2.91
CA LEU A 241 -10.48 -13.60 -4.23
C LEU A 241 -9.99 -12.17 -4.03
N LYS A 242 -8.87 -11.81 -4.68
CA LYS A 242 -8.21 -10.51 -4.51
C LYS A 242 -8.11 -9.77 -5.85
N GLY A 243 -8.55 -8.52 -5.90
CA GLY A 243 -8.39 -7.67 -7.08
C GLY A 243 -6.92 -7.44 -7.44
N ASN A 244 -6.63 -7.52 -8.73
CA ASN A 244 -5.26 -7.49 -9.25
C ASN A 244 -4.65 -6.09 -9.18
N GLU A 245 -3.32 -6.03 -9.23
CA GLU A 245 -2.56 -4.78 -9.37
C GLU A 245 -2.85 -4.13 -10.73
N GLY A 246 -3.06 -2.81 -10.75
CA GLY A 246 -3.41 -2.04 -11.94
C GLY A 246 -4.90 -1.99 -12.28
N GLU A 247 -5.75 -2.66 -11.50
CA GLU A 247 -7.21 -2.54 -11.63
C GLU A 247 -7.69 -1.18 -11.09
N SER A 248 -8.69 -0.57 -11.74
CA SER A 248 -9.03 0.84 -11.48
C SER A 248 -9.74 1.07 -10.15
N ASN A 249 -10.52 0.11 -9.67
CA ASN A 249 -11.35 0.29 -8.47
C ASN A 249 -11.08 -0.77 -7.40
N ILE A 250 -10.67 -1.98 -7.81
CA ILE A 250 -10.58 -3.14 -6.92
C ILE A 250 -9.16 -3.51 -6.52
N GLU A 251 -8.14 -2.74 -6.94
CA GLU A 251 -6.75 -3.09 -6.67
C GLU A 251 -6.55 -3.34 -5.16
N GLY A 252 -6.10 -4.55 -4.81
CA GLY A 252 -5.88 -4.92 -3.41
C GLY A 252 -7.13 -5.20 -2.57
N LEU A 253 -8.34 -5.10 -3.13
CA LEU A 253 -9.58 -5.54 -2.47
C LEU A 253 -9.59 -7.06 -2.36
N ALA A 254 -9.66 -7.58 -1.13
CA ALA A 254 -9.74 -9.00 -0.89
C ALA A 254 -11.07 -9.36 -0.22
N ILE A 255 -11.70 -10.40 -0.74
CA ILE A 255 -12.96 -10.95 -0.26
C ILE A 255 -12.82 -12.45 -0.09
N LYS A 256 -13.57 -13.03 0.84
CA LYS A 256 -13.66 -14.47 1.04
C LYS A 256 -15.00 -14.97 0.51
N TYR A 257 -14.96 -16.03 -0.28
CA TYR A 257 -16.14 -16.73 -0.75
C TYR A 257 -16.18 -18.15 -0.19
N THR A 258 -17.24 -18.47 0.55
CA THR A 258 -17.44 -19.78 1.19
C THR A 258 -18.56 -20.60 0.55
N GLY A 259 -19.11 -20.13 -0.57
CA GLY A 259 -20.16 -20.84 -1.30
C GLY A 259 -19.61 -21.89 -2.25
N THR A 260 -20.53 -22.67 -2.82
CA THR A 260 -20.23 -23.73 -3.81
C THR A 260 -20.81 -23.45 -5.19
N ALA A 261 -21.52 -22.33 -5.36
CA ALA A 261 -22.06 -21.91 -6.63
C ALA A 261 -20.94 -21.40 -7.56
N GLU A 262 -21.08 -21.70 -8.85
CA GLU A 262 -20.09 -21.39 -9.89
C GLU A 262 -20.80 -20.85 -11.14
N GLY A 263 -20.06 -20.09 -11.95
CA GLY A 263 -20.54 -19.51 -13.21
C GLY A 263 -21.59 -18.42 -13.06
N LEU A 264 -21.67 -17.74 -11.90
CA LEU A 264 -22.71 -16.75 -11.61
C LEU A 264 -22.27 -15.65 -10.63
N ASP A 265 -23.08 -14.59 -10.57
CA ASP A 265 -22.93 -13.51 -9.59
C ASP A 265 -23.45 -13.97 -8.23
N VAL A 266 -22.55 -14.04 -7.26
CA VAL A 266 -22.83 -14.63 -5.93
C VAL A 266 -23.28 -13.60 -4.90
N GLY A 267 -23.15 -12.31 -5.21
CA GLY A 267 -23.55 -11.20 -4.35
C GLY A 267 -22.78 -9.93 -4.65
N GLU A 268 -22.94 -8.94 -3.77
CA GLU A 268 -22.28 -7.64 -3.85
C GLU A 268 -21.56 -7.31 -2.54
N ILE A 269 -20.45 -6.61 -2.67
CA ILE A 269 -19.67 -6.04 -1.59
C ILE A 269 -19.80 -4.52 -1.67
N LYS A 270 -20.23 -3.90 -0.58
CA LYS A 270 -20.22 -2.45 -0.41
C LYS A 270 -19.03 -2.06 0.47
N LEU A 271 -18.05 -1.37 -0.12
CA LEU A 271 -16.89 -0.82 0.59
C LEU A 271 -17.06 0.68 0.82
N THR A 272 -17.17 1.06 2.09
CA THR A 272 -17.20 2.46 2.53
C THR A 272 -15.83 2.85 3.06
N LEU A 273 -15.29 3.98 2.60
CA LEU A 273 -14.05 4.56 3.12
C LEU A 273 -14.38 5.78 3.96
N GLY A 274 -14.33 5.61 5.29
CA GLY A 274 -14.57 6.72 6.22
C GLY A 274 -13.47 7.79 6.16
N THR A 275 -13.77 8.95 6.74
CA THR A 275 -12.89 10.12 6.74
C THR A 275 -11.50 9.83 7.30
N ALA A 276 -11.35 8.95 8.30
CA ALA A 276 -10.02 8.62 8.83
C ALA A 276 -9.18 7.81 7.83
N ALA A 277 -9.81 6.92 7.06
CA ALA A 277 -9.14 6.17 6.00
C ALA A 277 -8.72 7.11 4.84
N LEU A 278 -9.63 8.01 4.43
CA LEU A 278 -9.31 9.03 3.42
C LEU A 278 -8.21 9.98 3.88
N PHE A 279 -8.22 10.35 5.18
CA PHE A 279 -7.18 11.18 5.78
C PHE A 279 -5.82 10.48 5.83
N ASP A 280 -5.77 9.17 6.16
CA ASP A 280 -4.53 8.38 6.08
C ASP A 280 -3.96 8.38 4.67
N ARG A 281 -4.80 8.19 3.64
CA ARG A 281 -4.38 8.21 2.23
C ARG A 281 -3.81 9.56 1.82
N VAL A 282 -4.44 10.66 2.21
CA VAL A 282 -3.95 12.02 1.91
C VAL A 282 -2.65 12.33 2.66
N LEU A 283 -2.54 11.93 3.93
CA LEU A 283 -1.27 12.07 4.65
C LEU A 283 -0.16 11.25 4.01
N PHE A 284 -0.46 10.04 3.52
CA PHE A 284 0.48 9.22 2.79
C PHE A 284 0.92 9.91 1.49
N SER A 285 0.01 10.41 0.65
CA SER A 285 0.37 11.12 -0.59
C SER A 285 1.14 12.42 -0.35
N ILE A 286 0.97 13.07 0.81
CA ILE A 286 1.78 14.25 1.19
C ILE A 286 3.19 13.85 1.62
N THR A 287 3.30 12.77 2.41
CA THR A 287 4.53 12.41 3.17
C THR A 287 5.35 11.29 2.55
N ASP A 288 4.86 10.65 1.49
CA ASP A 288 5.59 9.60 0.79
C ASP A 288 6.97 10.11 0.35
N SER A 289 7.99 9.31 0.62
CA SER A 289 9.39 9.70 0.41
C SER A 289 9.82 9.70 -1.05
N TYR A 290 9.07 9.05 -1.93
CA TYR A 290 9.41 8.86 -3.33
C TYR A 290 8.56 9.74 -4.24
N GLU A 291 7.24 9.72 -4.03
CA GLU A 291 6.25 10.37 -4.89
C GLU A 291 5.48 11.49 -4.19
N GLY A 292 5.68 11.68 -2.88
CA GLY A 292 4.91 12.63 -2.10
C GLY A 292 5.20 14.10 -2.43
N TYR A 293 4.23 14.98 -2.16
CA TYR A 293 4.35 16.43 -2.40
C TYR A 293 5.60 17.04 -1.76
N ILE A 294 5.92 16.61 -0.54
CA ILE A 294 7.07 17.11 0.20
C ILE A 294 8.38 16.65 -0.46
N ALA A 295 8.47 15.37 -0.84
CA ALA A 295 9.64 14.84 -1.53
C ALA A 295 9.87 15.56 -2.87
N PHE A 296 8.80 15.77 -3.65
CA PHE A 296 8.88 16.53 -4.90
C PHE A 296 9.41 17.95 -4.69
N LYS A 297 8.87 18.68 -3.71
CA LYS A 297 9.32 20.06 -3.41
C LYS A 297 10.77 20.10 -2.94
N GLN A 298 11.21 19.15 -2.12
CA GLN A 298 12.61 19.04 -1.68
C GLN A 298 13.55 18.82 -2.87
N ASN A 299 13.19 17.92 -3.78
CA ASN A 299 13.99 17.65 -4.98
C ASN A 299 14.05 18.88 -5.90
N PHE A 300 12.94 19.61 -6.06
CA PHE A 300 12.92 20.86 -6.83
C PHE A 300 13.84 21.94 -6.22
N LEU A 301 13.79 22.11 -4.89
CA LEU A 301 14.64 23.08 -4.20
C LEU A 301 16.13 22.71 -4.29
N ARG A 302 16.47 21.42 -4.16
CA ARG A 302 17.85 20.92 -4.36
C ARG A 302 18.35 21.24 -5.77
N ASN A 303 17.58 20.89 -6.80
CA ASN A 303 17.96 21.19 -8.19
C ASN A 303 18.12 22.71 -8.44
N SER A 304 17.32 23.54 -7.77
CA SER A 304 17.46 25.00 -7.85
C SER A 304 18.74 25.50 -7.19
N ILE A 305 19.09 24.94 -6.03
CA ILE A 305 20.35 25.23 -5.33
C ILE A 305 21.53 24.84 -6.22
N ASP A 306 21.54 23.63 -6.77
CA ASP A 306 22.62 23.14 -7.65
C ASP A 306 22.80 24.06 -8.89
N SER A 307 21.70 24.55 -9.46
CA SER A 307 21.74 25.51 -10.57
C SER A 307 22.31 26.87 -10.15
N PHE A 308 21.98 27.34 -8.96
CA PHE A 308 22.55 28.58 -8.43
C PHE A 308 24.04 28.44 -8.11
N GLU A 309 24.46 27.33 -7.52
CA GLU A 309 25.88 27.03 -7.28
C GLU A 309 26.67 27.05 -8.59
N THR A 310 26.18 26.37 -9.62
CA THR A 310 26.79 26.38 -10.96
C THR A 310 26.92 27.81 -11.52
N ARG A 311 25.89 28.64 -11.36
CA ARG A 311 25.93 30.03 -11.83
C ARG A 311 26.90 30.89 -11.04
N ILE A 312 27.03 30.66 -9.74
CA ILE A 312 28.00 31.36 -8.89
C ILE A 312 29.41 31.03 -9.38
N GLU A 313 29.72 29.75 -9.59
CA GLU A 313 31.02 29.30 -10.11
C GLU A 313 31.36 29.95 -11.46
N GLU A 314 30.40 30.01 -12.39
CA GLU A 314 30.59 30.68 -13.68
C GLU A 314 30.82 32.20 -13.53
N MET A 315 30.15 32.85 -12.58
CA MET A 315 30.33 34.28 -12.31
C MET A 315 31.70 34.56 -11.69
N GLU A 316 32.15 33.74 -10.75
CA GLU A 316 33.47 33.82 -10.15
C GLU A 316 34.58 33.69 -11.21
N ALA A 317 34.47 32.68 -12.09
CA ALA A 317 35.41 32.51 -13.20
C ALA A 317 35.46 33.73 -14.14
N ARG A 318 34.32 34.38 -14.40
CA ARG A 318 34.27 35.61 -15.22
C ARG A 318 34.88 36.82 -14.50
N LEU A 319 34.69 36.92 -13.19
CA LEU A 319 35.30 37.99 -12.39
C LEU A 319 36.83 37.87 -12.40
N ASP A 320 37.36 36.65 -12.29
CA ASP A 320 38.80 36.39 -12.37
C ASP A 320 39.39 36.78 -13.73
N LEU A 321 38.75 36.36 -14.83
CA LEU A 321 39.17 36.77 -16.18
C LEU A 321 39.13 38.29 -16.39
N LYS A 322 38.14 38.97 -15.81
CA LYS A 322 38.03 40.43 -15.89
C LYS A 322 39.14 41.10 -15.08
N MET A 323 39.43 40.58 -13.89
CA MET A 323 40.54 41.05 -13.05
C MET A 323 41.88 40.88 -13.77
N GLU A 324 42.15 39.72 -14.35
CA GLU A 324 43.37 39.46 -15.13
C GLU A 324 43.50 40.44 -16.32
N ASN A 325 42.41 40.64 -17.08
CA ASN A 325 42.41 41.61 -18.18
C ASN A 325 42.64 43.05 -17.72
N MET A 326 42.09 43.44 -16.57
CA MET A 326 42.33 44.77 -15.99
C MET A 326 43.78 44.94 -15.55
N ILE A 327 44.38 43.92 -14.92
CA ILE A 327 45.81 43.91 -14.54
C ILE A 327 46.67 44.04 -15.80
N ASN A 328 46.41 43.25 -16.84
CA ASN A 328 47.15 43.31 -18.11
C ASN A 328 47.05 44.69 -18.77
N LYS A 329 45.86 45.31 -18.77
CA LYS A 329 45.68 46.69 -19.26
C LYS A 329 46.45 47.70 -18.43
N PHE A 330 46.46 47.56 -17.11
CA PHE A 330 47.22 48.44 -16.21
C PHE A 330 48.73 48.36 -16.50
N VAL A 331 49.29 47.16 -16.60
CA VAL A 331 50.71 46.94 -16.95
C VAL A 331 51.05 47.52 -18.33
N ALA A 332 50.18 47.35 -19.32
CA ALA A 332 50.38 47.92 -20.66
C ALA A 332 50.35 49.46 -20.65
N MET A 333 49.45 50.05 -19.86
CA MET A 333 49.38 51.51 -19.67
C MET A 333 50.62 52.04 -18.94
N GLU A 334 51.11 51.36 -17.90
CA GLU A 334 52.37 51.73 -17.24
C GLU A 334 53.56 51.67 -18.20
N SER A 335 53.63 50.63 -19.03
CA SER A 335 54.67 50.51 -20.06
C SER A 335 54.58 51.64 -21.09
N ALA A 336 53.38 51.97 -21.56
CA ALA A 336 53.16 53.08 -22.48
C ALA A 336 53.53 54.44 -21.85
N LEU A 337 53.20 54.66 -20.58
CA LEU A 337 53.61 55.86 -19.83
C LEU A 337 55.13 55.93 -19.69
N SER A 338 55.81 54.83 -19.41
CA SER A 338 57.27 54.78 -19.37
C SER A 338 57.90 55.15 -20.72
N VAL A 339 57.32 54.68 -21.84
CA VAL A 339 57.75 55.06 -23.19
C VAL A 339 57.46 56.53 -23.48
N MET A 340 56.30 57.05 -23.09
CA MET A 340 55.99 58.47 -23.25
C MET A 340 56.94 59.36 -22.43
N GLN A 341 57.31 58.95 -21.21
CA GLN A 341 58.30 59.65 -20.40
C GLN A 341 59.68 59.65 -21.07
N SER A 342 60.14 58.51 -21.59
CA SER A 342 61.42 58.43 -22.29
C SER A 342 61.43 59.21 -23.60
N GLN A 343 60.32 59.21 -24.35
CA GLN A 343 60.14 60.05 -25.54
C GLN A 343 60.10 61.55 -25.19
N SER A 344 59.41 61.94 -24.10
CA SER A 344 59.39 63.32 -23.61
C SER A 344 60.79 63.78 -23.21
N GLN A 345 61.58 62.93 -22.55
CA GLN A 345 62.98 63.21 -22.23
C GLN A 345 63.84 63.33 -23.49
N TRP A 346 63.65 62.45 -24.48
CA TRP A 346 64.35 62.53 -25.76
C TRP A 346 64.00 63.81 -26.53
N LEU A 347 62.70 64.15 -26.63
CA LEU A 347 62.23 65.40 -27.26
C LEU A 347 62.78 66.62 -26.54
N THR A 348 62.80 66.61 -25.20
CA THR A 348 63.41 67.68 -24.41
C THR A 348 64.91 67.80 -24.70
N GLY A 349 65.61 66.68 -24.83
CA GLY A 349 67.01 66.63 -25.24
C GLY A 349 67.25 67.18 -26.64
N GLN A 350 66.38 66.86 -27.61
CA GLN A 350 66.44 67.39 -28.98
C GLN A 350 66.14 68.89 -29.04
N ILE A 351 65.14 69.36 -28.28
CA ILE A 351 64.83 70.80 -28.17
C ILE A 351 66.03 71.53 -27.56
N ASN A 352 66.63 71.00 -26.50
CA ASN A 352 67.84 71.58 -25.90
C ASN A 352 69.02 71.60 -26.87
N ALA A 353 69.23 70.52 -27.64
CA ALA A 353 70.26 70.44 -28.67
C ALA A 353 70.04 71.45 -29.81
N SER A 354 68.79 71.58 -30.29
CA SER A 354 68.38 72.59 -31.28
C SER A 354 68.57 74.01 -30.74
N TYR A 355 68.25 74.26 -29.46
CA TYR A 355 68.43 75.56 -28.82
C TYR A 355 69.92 75.91 -28.67
N SER A 356 70.77 74.93 -28.36
CA SER A 356 72.23 75.12 -28.31
C SER A 356 72.88 75.27 -29.69
N GLY A 357 72.33 74.65 -30.74
CA GLY A 357 72.84 74.77 -32.11
C GLY A 357 72.50 76.09 -32.81
N TRP A 358 71.54 76.85 -32.28
CA TRP A 358 71.15 78.17 -32.78
C TRP A 358 71.71 79.32 -31.93
N GLY A 359 72.46 79.00 -30.88
CA GLY A 359 72.99 79.95 -29.92
C GLY A 359 74.50 79.93 -29.83
N TRP A 360 75.23 80.02 -30.95
CA TRP A 360 76.58 80.60 -31.07
C TRP A 360 76.78 81.16 -32.48
#